data_AF-A0A560RTU9-F1
#
_entry.id   AF-A0A560RTU9-F1
#
_cell.length_a   1.000
_cell.length_b   1.000
_cell.length_c   1.000
_cell.angle_alpha   90.00
_cell.angle_beta   90.00
_cell.angle_gamma   90.00
#
_symmetry.space_group_name_H-M   'P 1'
#
loop_
_entity.id
_entity.type
_entity.pdbx_description
1 polymer ?
#
loop_
_entity_poly.entity_id
_entity_poly.type
_entity_poly.pdbx_seq_one_letter_code
_entity_poly.pdbx_strand_id
1 'polypeptide(L)' 'MAQTTKYVIKYKLNGERRFEFAQLENGTEAEARAALDAIHGQSEDVISEISVSKAL' A
#
# COMPACT_ATOMS: atom_id res chain seq x y z
N MET A 1 -0.47 -22.60 -4.13
CA MET A 1 0.23 -21.30 -4.15
C MET A 1 -0.85 -20.22 -4.16
N ALA A 2 -0.79 -19.24 -3.27
CA ALA A 2 -1.75 -18.14 -3.29
C ALA A 2 -1.47 -17.26 -4.53
N GLN A 3 -2.52 -16.92 -5.27
CA GLN A 3 -2.41 -16.07 -6.45
C GLN A 3 -2.48 -14.61 -6.02
N THR A 4 -1.38 -13.88 -6.17
CA THR A 4 -1.34 -12.44 -5.93
C THR A 4 -1.54 -11.68 -7.24
N THR A 5 -2.24 -10.57 -7.19
CA THR A 5 -2.42 -9.64 -8.31
C THR A 5 -1.64 -8.35 -8.02
N LYS A 6 -1.16 -7.68 -9.07
CA LYS A 6 -0.51 -6.38 -8.95
C LYS A 6 -1.56 -5.28 -8.72
N TYR A 7 -1.44 -4.58 -7.61
CA TYR A 7 -2.25 -3.41 -7.27
C TYR A 7 -1.39 -2.16 -7.19
N VAL A 8 -2.04 -1.01 -7.34
CA VAL A 8 -1.49 0.31 -7.05
C VAL A 8 -2.10 0.79 -5.75
N ILE A 9 -1.25 0.96 -4.75
CA ILE A 9 -1.58 1.56 -3.46
C ILE A 9 -1.30 3.05 -3.58
N LYS A 10 -2.31 3.88 -3.32
CA LYS A 10 -2.21 5.34 -3.21
C LYS A 10 -2.33 5.67 -1.73
N TYR A 11 -1.44 6.53 -1.22
CA TYR A 11 -1.42 6.90 0.19
C TYR A 11 -0.77 8.27 0.36
N LYS A 12 -0.86 8.83 1.56
CA LYS A 12 -0.06 9.95 1.99
C LYS A 12 1.00 9.49 2.98
N LEU A 13 2.23 9.95 2.82
CA LEU A 13 3.32 9.81 3.77
C LEU A 13 3.66 11.22 4.29
N ASN A 14 3.46 11.48 5.59
CA ASN A 14 3.64 12.81 6.18
C ASN A 14 2.88 13.93 5.44
N GLY A 15 1.69 13.61 4.92
CA GLY A 15 0.86 14.54 4.15
C GLY A 15 1.19 14.62 2.65
N GLU A 16 2.31 14.04 2.20
CA GLU A 16 2.68 13.99 0.79
C GLU A 16 2.03 12.81 0.08
N ARG A 17 1.38 13.05 -1.07
CA ARG A 17 0.78 11.97 -1.87
C ARG A 17 1.86 11.13 -2.54
N ARG A 18 1.78 9.81 -2.33
CA ARG A 18 2.64 8.80 -2.91
C ARG A 18 1.83 7.64 -3.49
N PHE A 19 2.51 6.83 -4.28
CA PHE A 19 1.95 5.61 -4.85
C PHE A 19 3.00 4.52 -4.86
N GLU A 20 2.57 3.30 -4.57
CA GLU A 20 3.42 2.12 -4.51
C GLU A 20 2.75 0.94 -5.23
N PHE A 21 3.55 0.11 -5.88
CA PHE A 21 3.05 -1.11 -6.50
C PHE A 21 3.28 -2.29 -5.56
N ALA A 22 2.22 -3.04 -5.27
CA ALA A 22 2.28 -4.21 -4.40
C ALA A 22 1.58 -5.41 -5.02
N GLN A 23 2.10 -6.60 -4.73
CA GLN A 23 1.44 -7.87 -5.00
C GLN A 23 0.54 -8.20 -3.81
N LEU A 24 -0.78 -8.10 -3.99
CA LEU A 24 -1.77 -8.37 -2.95
C LEU A 24 -2.69 -9.50 -3.40
N GLU A 25 -3.22 -10.29 -2.47
CA GLU A 25 -4.18 -11.34 -2.82
C GLU A 25 -5.53 -10.73 -3.16
N ASN A 26 -6.05 -9.88 -2.27
CA ASN A 26 -7.41 -9.34 -2.39
C ASN A 26 -7.46 -7.84 -2.70
N GLY A 27 -6.33 -7.14 -2.56
CA GLY A 27 -6.26 -5.70 -2.79
C GLY A 27 -6.95 -4.90 -1.69
N THR A 28 -6.92 -5.42 -0.46
CA THR A 28 -7.55 -4.77 0.69
C THR A 28 -6.66 -3.69 1.29
N GLU A 29 -7.28 -2.74 1.98
CA GLU A 29 -6.55 -1.69 2.71
C GLU A 29 -5.61 -2.28 3.78
N ALA A 30 -6.00 -3.38 4.43
CA ALA A 30 -5.17 -4.04 5.44
C ALA A 30 -3.89 -4.64 4.82
N GLU A 31 -3.99 -5.34 3.69
CA GLU A 31 -2.83 -5.86 2.97
C GLU A 31 -1.94 -4.72 2.47
N ALA A 32 -2.54 -3.63 1.97
CA ALA A 32 -1.82 -2.46 1.52
C ALA A 32 -1.10 -1.75 2.69
N ARG A 33 -1.76 -1.62 3.84
CA ARG A 33 -1.15 -1.04 5.05
C ARG A 33 0.04 -1.86 5.51
N ALA A 34 -0.10 -3.19 5.57
CA ALA A 34 1.02 -4.08 5.92
C ALA A 34 2.20 -3.95 4.95
N ALA A 35 1.93 -3.82 3.64
CA ALA A 35 2.96 -3.59 2.63
C ALA A 35 3.65 -2.23 2.83
N LEU A 36 2.89 -1.17 3.12
CA LEU A 36 3.45 0.15 3.38
C LEU A 36 4.24 0.22 4.70
N ASP A 37 3.75 -0.43 5.75
CA ASP A 37 4.42 -0.54 7.03
C ASP A 37 5.73 -1.35 6.91
N ALA A 38 5.81 -2.32 5.99
CA ALA A 38 7.07 -3.00 5.71
C ALA A 38 8.13 -2.11 5.03
N ILE A 39 7.70 -1.06 4.32
CA ILE A 39 8.58 -0.12 3.61
C ILE A 39 8.96 1.07 4.51
N HIS A 40 7.98 1.62 5.24
CA HIS A 40 8.12 2.88 6.01
C HIS A 40 8.00 2.69 7.52
N GLY A 41 7.63 1.51 8.03
CA GLY A 41 7.36 1.30 9.46
C GLY A 41 8.57 1.39 10.39
N GLN A 42 9.76 1.68 9.86
CA GLN A 42 10.97 1.96 10.63
C GLN A 42 11.21 3.46 10.83
N SER A 43 10.49 4.33 10.12
CA SER A 43 10.55 5.78 10.29
C SER A 43 9.36 6.29 11.11
N GLU A 44 9.47 7.51 11.65
CA GLU A 44 8.35 8.22 12.30
C GLU A 44 7.31 8.74 11.28
N ASP A 45 7.32 8.20 10.07
CA ASP A 45 6.50 8.66 8.97
C ASP A 45 5.05 8.21 9.15
N VAL A 46 4.12 9.15 8.99
CA VAL A 46 2.69 8.90 9.16
C VAL A 46 2.07 8.53 7.81
N ILE A 47 1.65 7.27 7.69
CA ILE A 47 0.85 6.79 6.56
C ILE A 47 -0.64 7.12 6.80
N SER A 48 -1.28 7.74 5.81
CA SER A 48 -2.70 8.11 5.84
C SER A 48 -3.33 8.03 4.45
N GLU A 49 -4.67 8.14 4.37
CA GLU A 49 -5.43 8.17 3.10
C GLU A 49 -5.11 6.99 2.15
N ILE A 50 -5.05 5.77 2.69
CA ILE A 50 -4.74 4.57 1.91
C ILE A 50 -5.92 4.23 0.98
N SER A 51 -5.63 4.01 -0.29
CA SER A 51 -6.58 3.55 -1.29
C SER A 51 -5.90 2.56 -2.22
N VAL A 52 -6.58 1.45 -2.51
CA VAL A 52 -6.04 0.39 -3.35
C VAL A 52 -6.83 0.33 -4.65
N SER A 53 -6.11 0.25 -5.78
CA SER A 53 -6.72 0.13 -7.10
C SER A 53 -6.03 -0.96 -7.91
N LYS A 54 -6.80 -1.73 -8.69
CA LYS A 54 -6.23 -2.72 -9.61
C LYS A 54 -5.43 -1.97 -10.67
N ALA A 55 -4.19 -2.41 -10.91
CA ALA A 55 -3.45 -1.93 -12.07
C ALA A 55 -4.09 -2.56 -13.31
N LEU A 56 -4.68 -1.72 -14.17
CA LEU A 56 -5.22 -2.12 -15.48
C LEU A 56 -4.08 -2.46 -16.45
#